data_AF-A0A1I1LC70-F1
#
_entry.id   AF-A0A1I1LC70-F1
#
_cell.length_a   1.000
_cell.length_b   1.000
_cell.length_c   1.000
_cell.angle_alpha   90.00
_cell.angle_beta   90.00
_cell.angle_gamma   90.00
#
_symmetry.space_group_name_H-M   'P 1'
#
loop_
_entity.id
_entity.type
_entity.pdbx_description
1 polymer ?
#
loop_
_entity_poly.entity_id
_entity_poly.type
_entity_poly.pdbx_seq_one_letter_code
_entity_poly.pdbx_strand_id
1 'polypeptide(L)'
;MPRNRLSSHKIILNFCAQLKIDYDFMVVLIKPLLMQYCAGIGKRDDIMELVSIDGTKQGIRRRFIDMVKKPEMFSELDRTLFAYAVACSSWYAEKSEKLLTKMMVMVPDGKDMVAILRQVYLEGEGRIDASMQRELHMSEGTYGRRKKDAIALYGALIYEYALKREKEDIAAGLIDPPDYEL
;
A
#
# COMPACT_ATOMS: atom_id res chain seq x y z
N MET A 1 -2.76 -34.98 13.66
CA MET A 1 -3.24 -33.80 14.41
C MET A 1 -3.35 -32.62 13.44
N PRO A 2 -4.51 -31.96 13.27
CA PRO A 2 -4.58 -30.76 12.46
C PRO A 2 -3.92 -29.63 13.25
N ARG A 3 -2.77 -29.13 12.77
CA ARG A 3 -2.21 -27.87 13.26
C ARG A 3 -3.23 -26.78 12.93
N ASN A 4 -3.73 -26.05 13.93
CA ASN A 4 -4.48 -24.81 13.75
C ASN A 4 -3.60 -23.80 13.00
N ARG A 5 -3.54 -23.90 11.68
CA ARG A 5 -2.91 -22.89 10.83
C ARG A 5 -3.83 -21.68 10.82
N LEU A 6 -3.38 -20.58 11.40
CA LEU A 6 -4.02 -19.28 11.26
C LEU A 6 -4.13 -18.95 9.76
N SER A 7 -5.32 -18.52 9.34
CA SER A 7 -5.54 -18.07 7.96
C SER A 7 -4.80 -16.76 7.70
N SER A 8 -4.42 -16.52 6.43
CA SER A 8 -3.78 -15.28 6.01
C SER A 8 -4.57 -14.05 6.41
N HIS A 9 -5.89 -14.08 6.19
CA HIS A 9 -6.80 -12.99 6.59
C HIS A 9 -6.67 -12.65 8.08
N LYS A 10 -6.64 -13.66 8.96
CA LYS A 10 -6.52 -13.42 10.41
C LYS A 10 -5.16 -12.85 10.80
N ILE A 11 -4.09 -13.29 10.14
CA ILE A 11 -2.74 -12.72 10.34
C ILE A 11 -2.73 -11.24 9.94
N ILE A 12 -3.36 -10.90 8.81
CA ILE A 12 -3.43 -9.53 8.29
C ILE A 12 -4.25 -8.64 9.23
N LEU A 13 -5.42 -9.10 9.68
CA LEU A 13 -6.22 -8.37 10.67
C LEU A 13 -5.43 -8.08 11.94
N ASN A 14 -4.70 -9.07 12.45
CA ASN A 14 -3.87 -8.90 13.64
C ASN A 14 -2.72 -7.92 13.40
N PHE A 15 -2.10 -7.95 12.21
CA PHE A 15 -1.03 -7.03 11.84
C PHE A 15 -1.54 -5.58 11.73
N CYS A 16 -2.70 -5.38 11.09
CA CYS A 16 -3.37 -4.08 11.06
C CYS A 16 -3.69 -3.60 12.49
N ALA A 17 -4.23 -4.46 13.35
CA ALA A 17 -4.52 -4.11 14.74
C ALA A 17 -3.27 -3.73 15.53
N GLN A 18 -2.13 -4.41 15.33
CA GLN A 18 -0.85 -4.06 15.95
C GLN A 18 -0.36 -2.67 15.53
N LEU A 19 -0.61 -2.29 14.27
CA LEU A 19 -0.30 -0.97 13.74
C LEU A 19 -1.37 0.08 14.09
N LYS A 20 -2.44 -0.31 14.80
CA LYS A 20 -3.60 0.54 15.12
C LYS A 20 -4.28 1.13 13.88
N ILE A 21 -4.37 0.35 12.82
CA ILE A 21 -5.05 0.73 11.57
C ILE A 21 -6.26 -0.16 11.33
N ASP A 22 -7.31 0.42 10.77
CA ASP A 22 -8.46 -0.34 10.29
C ASP A 22 -8.13 -1.03 8.95
N TYR A 23 -8.56 -2.29 8.82
CA TYR A 23 -8.30 -3.10 7.63
C TYR A 23 -8.99 -2.52 6.38
N ASP A 24 -10.28 -2.20 6.48
CA ASP A 24 -11.07 -1.73 5.35
C ASP A 24 -10.62 -0.34 4.92
N PHE A 25 -10.31 0.53 5.89
CA PHE A 25 -9.69 1.82 5.64
C PHE A 25 -8.38 1.70 4.84
N MET A 26 -7.50 0.77 5.23
CA MET A 26 -6.24 0.56 4.51
C MET A 26 -6.47 0.11 3.06
N VAL A 27 -7.48 -0.74 2.81
CA VAL A 27 -7.87 -1.12 1.45
C VAL A 27 -8.34 0.11 0.66
N VAL A 28 -9.20 0.94 1.26
CA VAL A 28 -9.73 2.16 0.63
C VAL A 28 -8.62 3.16 0.30
N LEU A 29 -7.64 3.32 1.19
CA LEU A 29 -6.54 4.27 1.00
C LEU A 29 -5.55 3.84 -0.09
N ILE A 30 -5.25 2.54 -0.19
CA ILE A 30 -4.16 2.04 -1.05
C ILE A 30 -4.63 1.64 -2.44
N LYS A 31 -5.88 1.22 -2.59
CA LYS A 31 -6.41 0.82 -3.89
C LYS A 31 -6.30 1.94 -4.95
N PRO A 32 -6.61 3.22 -4.67
CA PRO A 32 -6.39 4.30 -5.62
C PRO A 32 -4.93 4.43 -6.07
N LEU A 33 -3.98 4.33 -5.14
CA LEU A 33 -2.55 4.38 -5.44
C LEU A 33 -2.11 3.26 -6.38
N LEU A 34 -2.57 2.03 -6.15
CA LEU A 34 -2.30 0.91 -7.04
C LEU A 34 -2.93 1.09 -8.42
N MET A 35 -4.16 1.61 -8.49
CA MET A 35 -4.84 1.91 -9.75
C MET A 35 -4.12 3.01 -10.54
N GLN A 36 -3.69 4.08 -9.88
CA GLN A 36 -2.96 5.17 -10.54
C GLN A 36 -1.58 4.75 -11.00
N TYR A 37 -0.89 3.88 -10.26
CA TYR A 37 0.38 3.33 -10.73
C TYR A 37 0.19 2.49 -12.00
N CYS A 38 -0.84 1.64 -12.04
CA CYS A 38 -1.19 0.86 -13.23
C CYS A 38 -1.54 1.76 -14.44
N ALA A 39 -2.29 2.83 -14.22
CA ALA A 39 -2.75 3.74 -15.28
C ALA A 39 -1.69 4.79 -15.70
N GLY A 40 -0.75 5.09 -14.81
CA GLY A 40 0.02 6.34 -14.79
C GLY A 40 1.45 6.27 -15.29
N ILE A 41 1.94 5.12 -15.77
CA ILE A 41 3.29 5.03 -16.37
C ILE A 41 3.42 5.98 -17.59
N GLY A 42 2.32 6.32 -18.27
CA GLY A 42 2.33 7.15 -19.49
C GLY A 42 1.90 8.62 -19.37
N LYS A 43 1.43 9.12 -18.21
CA LYS A 43 0.90 10.50 -18.04
C LYS A 43 1.58 11.30 -16.93
N ARG A 44 2.82 10.93 -16.63
CA ARG A 44 3.57 11.42 -15.48
C ARG A 44 3.73 12.94 -15.45
N ASP A 45 3.97 13.55 -16.59
CA ASP A 45 4.31 14.97 -16.70
C ASP A 45 3.06 15.86 -16.49
N ASP A 46 1.93 15.52 -17.11
CA ASP A 46 0.66 16.25 -16.98
C ASP A 46 0.12 16.27 -15.53
N ILE A 47 0.43 15.23 -14.75
CA ILE A 47 -0.08 15.06 -13.39
C ILE A 47 0.84 15.75 -12.37
N MET A 48 2.16 15.74 -12.59
CA MET A 48 3.12 16.38 -11.69
C MET A 48 2.92 17.90 -11.63
N GLU A 49 2.45 18.54 -12.71
CA GLU A 49 2.10 19.97 -12.71
C GLU A 49 0.88 20.30 -11.83
N LEU A 50 0.00 19.33 -11.58
CA LEU A 50 -1.23 19.50 -10.79
C LEU A 50 -1.03 19.22 -9.29
N VAL A 51 0.06 18.57 -8.91
CA VAL A 51 0.26 18.05 -7.55
C VAL A 51 1.32 18.88 -6.81
N SER A 52 0.86 19.84 -6.01
CA SER A 52 1.69 20.68 -5.12
C SER A 52 2.17 19.96 -3.86
N ILE A 53 2.33 18.63 -3.90
CA ILE A 53 2.88 17.87 -2.78
C ILE A 53 4.38 18.12 -2.76
N ASP A 54 4.93 18.42 -1.58
CA ASP A 54 6.37 18.37 -1.34
C ASP A 54 6.88 16.98 -1.79
N GLY A 55 7.47 16.94 -2.98
CA GLY A 55 7.88 15.73 -3.68
C GLY A 55 9.07 15.02 -3.02
N THR A 56 9.55 15.54 -1.88
CA THR A 56 10.56 14.86 -1.08
C THR A 56 10.00 13.54 -0.53
N LYS A 57 10.89 12.54 -0.43
CA LYS A 57 10.53 11.22 0.14
C LYS A 57 9.98 11.35 1.56
N GLN A 58 10.49 12.31 2.31
CA GLN A 58 10.10 12.67 3.67
C GLN A 58 8.68 13.23 3.71
N GLY A 59 8.39 14.26 2.90
CA GLY A 59 7.06 14.89 2.84
C GLY A 59 5.96 13.90 2.48
N ILE A 60 6.18 13.09 1.44
CA ILE A 60 5.24 12.03 1.02
C ILE A 60 5.00 11.01 2.15
N ARG A 61 6.08 10.58 2.84
CA ARG A 61 5.97 9.61 3.93
C ARG A 61 5.19 10.16 5.13
N ARG A 62 5.52 11.38 5.58
CA ARG A 62 4.80 12.05 6.67
C ARG A 62 3.32 12.20 6.32
N ARG A 63 3.01 12.66 5.10
CA ARG A 63 1.64 12.78 4.60
C ARG A 63 0.89 11.45 4.62
N PHE A 64 1.54 10.35 4.24
CA PHE A 64 0.93 9.02 4.36
C PHE A 64 0.64 8.64 5.82
N ILE A 65 1.59 8.91 6.73
CA ILE A 65 1.41 8.65 8.15
C ILE A 65 0.22 9.43 8.71
N ASP A 66 0.12 10.71 8.34
CA ASP A 66 -0.95 11.59 8.80
C ASP A 66 -2.30 11.17 8.22
N MET A 67 -2.37 10.78 6.94
CA MET A 67 -3.58 10.21 6.33
C MET A 67 -4.08 8.97 7.06
N VAL A 68 -3.17 8.14 7.57
CA VAL A 68 -3.52 6.94 8.33
C VAL A 68 -3.92 7.28 9.76
N LYS A 69 -3.24 8.22 10.42
CA LYS A 69 -3.50 8.57 11.83
C LYS A 69 -4.70 9.51 12.02
N LYS A 70 -4.97 10.39 11.07
CA LYS A 70 -5.99 11.45 11.13
C LYS A 70 -6.80 11.49 9.83
N PRO A 71 -7.47 10.39 9.46
CA PRO A 71 -8.13 10.25 8.15
C PRO A 71 -9.18 11.34 7.86
N GLU A 72 -9.81 11.88 8.89
CA GLU A 72 -10.80 12.96 8.84
C GLU A 72 -10.24 14.30 8.36
N MET A 73 -8.92 14.51 8.48
CA MET A 73 -8.25 15.72 8.00
C MET A 73 -8.02 15.73 6.48
N PHE A 74 -8.24 14.60 5.81
CA PHE A 74 -7.91 14.44 4.39
C PHE A 74 -9.15 14.09 3.59
N SER A 75 -9.47 14.95 2.63
CA SER A 75 -10.54 14.72 1.66
C SER A 75 -10.20 13.57 0.71
N GLU A 76 -11.20 13.10 -0.03
CA GLU A 76 -10.98 12.12 -1.11
C GLU A 76 -10.02 12.67 -2.19
N LEU A 77 -10.11 13.98 -2.47
CA LEU A 77 -9.18 14.66 -3.37
C LEU A 77 -7.75 14.60 -2.84
N ASP A 78 -7.53 14.86 -1.54
CA ASP A 78 -6.19 14.78 -0.94
C ASP A 78 -5.57 13.39 -1.09
N ARG A 79 -6.36 12.34 -0.84
CA ARG A 79 -5.92 10.94 -0.97
C ARG A 79 -5.61 10.59 -2.42
N THR A 80 -6.39 11.12 -3.35
CA THR A 80 -6.18 10.94 -4.79
C THR A 80 -4.90 11.63 -5.26
N LEU A 81 -4.67 12.88 -4.86
CA LEU A 81 -3.44 13.62 -5.17
C LEU A 81 -2.20 12.93 -4.58
N PHE A 82 -2.31 12.43 -3.35
CA PHE A 82 -1.26 11.61 -2.74
C PHE A 82 -0.97 10.33 -3.53
N ALA A 83 -2.01 9.60 -3.92
CA ALA A 83 -1.87 8.40 -4.74
C ALA A 83 -1.11 8.70 -6.05
N TYR A 84 -1.42 9.82 -6.72
CA TYR A 84 -0.69 10.28 -7.89
C TYR A 84 0.78 10.61 -7.60
N ALA A 85 1.07 11.41 -6.57
CA ALA A 85 2.45 11.75 -6.21
C ALA A 85 3.32 10.51 -5.94
N VAL A 86 2.78 9.53 -5.23
CA VAL A 86 3.50 8.28 -4.95
C VAL A 86 3.68 7.46 -6.23
N ALA A 87 2.62 7.28 -7.02
CA ALA A 87 2.67 6.50 -8.25
C ALA A 87 3.69 7.07 -9.26
N CYS A 88 3.82 8.39 -9.34
CA CYS A 88 4.76 9.08 -10.23
C CYS A 88 6.19 9.18 -9.67
N SER A 89 6.45 8.70 -8.46
CA SER A 89 7.76 8.74 -7.85
C SER A 89 8.71 7.66 -8.42
N SER A 90 9.91 8.06 -8.86
CA SER A 90 10.89 7.15 -9.48
C SER A 90 11.35 6.01 -8.58
N TRP A 91 11.27 6.20 -7.25
CA TRP A 91 11.69 5.24 -6.25
C TRP A 91 10.59 4.26 -5.84
N TYR A 92 9.32 4.49 -6.22
CA TYR A 92 8.20 3.68 -5.74
C TYR A 92 8.34 2.22 -6.16
N ALA A 93 8.62 1.95 -7.44
CA ALA A 93 8.79 0.58 -7.97
C ALA A 93 9.82 -0.25 -7.16
N GLU A 94 11.00 0.31 -6.90
CA GLU A 94 12.07 -0.34 -6.15
C GLU A 94 11.64 -0.65 -4.69
N LYS A 95 10.90 0.26 -4.05
CA LYS A 95 10.42 0.05 -2.68
C LYS A 95 9.28 -0.95 -2.63
N SER A 96 8.34 -0.88 -3.57
CA SER A 96 7.26 -1.85 -3.72
C SER A 96 7.80 -3.28 -3.79
N GLU A 97 8.84 -3.52 -4.58
CA GLU A 97 9.45 -4.85 -4.74
C GLU A 97 9.99 -5.44 -3.42
N LYS A 98 10.61 -4.60 -2.58
CA LYS A 98 11.08 -5.01 -1.24
C LYS A 98 9.91 -5.41 -0.33
N LEU A 99 8.79 -4.69 -0.41
CA LEU A 99 7.59 -5.00 0.38
C LEU A 99 6.91 -6.28 -0.11
N LEU A 100 6.84 -6.50 -1.43
CA LEU A 100 6.30 -7.74 -2.01
C LEU A 100 7.10 -8.97 -1.57
N THR A 101 8.44 -8.84 -1.49
CA THR A 101 9.30 -9.92 -0.99
C THR A 101 8.97 -10.27 0.46
N LYS A 102 8.79 -9.27 1.34
CA LYS A 102 8.37 -9.48 2.73
C LYS A 102 6.98 -10.11 2.81
N MET A 103 6.05 -9.62 2.01
CA MET A 103 4.67 -10.11 1.95
C MET A 103 4.57 -11.59 1.55
N MET A 104 5.41 -12.04 0.62
CA MET A 104 5.44 -13.43 0.15
C MET A 104 5.67 -14.45 1.26
N VAL A 105 6.45 -14.08 2.28
CA VAL A 105 6.83 -14.97 3.39
C VAL A 105 6.04 -14.72 4.68
N MET A 106 5.27 -13.63 4.74
CA MET A 106 4.58 -13.20 5.95
C MET A 106 3.31 -14.00 6.25
N VAL A 107 2.62 -14.48 5.20
CA VAL A 107 1.34 -15.20 5.33
C VAL A 107 1.33 -16.44 4.43
N PRO A 108 0.54 -17.48 4.77
CA PRO A 108 0.47 -18.71 3.98
C PRO A 108 0.18 -18.49 2.49
N ASP A 109 -0.66 -17.50 2.19
CA ASP A 109 -1.11 -17.18 0.85
C ASP A 109 -0.30 -16.06 0.18
N GLY A 110 0.86 -15.69 0.75
CA GLY A 110 1.61 -14.51 0.36
C GLY A 110 2.00 -14.51 -1.11
N LYS A 111 2.33 -15.69 -1.68
CA LYS A 111 2.65 -15.85 -3.10
C LYS A 111 1.50 -15.42 -4.01
N ASP A 112 0.29 -15.91 -3.75
CA ASP A 112 -0.88 -15.57 -4.55
C ASP A 112 -1.20 -14.09 -4.44
N MET A 113 -1.10 -13.53 -3.23
CA MET A 113 -1.36 -12.11 -3.01
C MET A 113 -0.35 -11.21 -3.75
N VAL A 114 0.93 -11.59 -3.76
CA VAL A 114 1.98 -10.90 -4.53
C VAL A 114 1.71 -11.00 -6.04
N ALA A 115 1.31 -12.18 -6.52
CA ALA A 115 0.95 -12.37 -7.93
C ALA A 115 -0.21 -11.46 -8.35
N ILE A 116 -1.24 -11.33 -7.50
CA ILE A 116 -2.35 -10.39 -7.73
C ILE A 116 -1.83 -8.95 -7.82
N LEU A 117 -1.03 -8.49 -6.86
CA LEU A 117 -0.55 -7.10 -6.86
C LEU A 117 0.32 -6.78 -8.07
N ARG A 118 1.27 -7.67 -8.39
CA ARG A 118 2.16 -7.48 -9.53
C ARG A 118 1.39 -7.40 -10.82
N GLN A 119 0.65 -8.45 -11.12
CA GLN A 119 0.11 -8.63 -12.45
C GLN A 119 -1.11 -7.73 -12.72
N VAL A 120 -1.87 -7.37 -11.66
CA VAL A 120 -3.06 -6.50 -11.82
C VAL A 120 -2.70 -5.02 -11.75
N TYR A 121 -1.67 -4.64 -10.97
CA TYR A 121 -1.44 -3.23 -10.65
C TYR A 121 -0.03 -2.70 -10.95
N LEU A 122 1.01 -3.53 -10.81
CA LEU A 122 2.40 -3.03 -10.85
C LEU A 122 3.12 -3.34 -12.17
N GLU A 123 2.63 -4.30 -12.96
CA GLU A 123 3.12 -4.60 -14.30
C GLU A 123 2.27 -3.83 -15.32
N GLY A 124 2.93 -3.02 -16.17
CA GLY A 124 2.39 -1.85 -16.86
C GLY A 124 1.22 -2.01 -17.84
N GLU A 125 0.67 -3.22 -18.01
CA GLU A 125 -0.54 -3.45 -18.80
C GLU A 125 -1.76 -3.87 -17.97
N GLY A 126 -1.58 -4.21 -16.69
CA GLY A 126 -2.67 -4.54 -15.76
C GLY A 126 -3.58 -5.67 -16.23
N ARG A 127 -3.36 -6.89 -15.73
CA ARG A 127 -4.22 -8.04 -16.06
C ARG A 127 -5.63 -7.88 -15.50
N ILE A 128 -6.61 -8.30 -16.31
CA ILE A 128 -8.02 -8.37 -15.89
C ILE A 128 -8.23 -9.43 -14.81
N ASP A 129 -9.13 -9.15 -13.87
CA ASP A 129 -9.42 -10.02 -12.73
C ASP A 129 -9.86 -11.43 -13.13
N ALA A 130 -10.64 -11.58 -14.21
CA ALA A 130 -11.09 -12.89 -14.71
C ALA A 130 -9.94 -13.75 -15.26
N SER A 131 -8.85 -13.13 -15.72
CA SER A 131 -7.64 -13.85 -16.15
C SER A 131 -6.89 -14.40 -14.92
N MET A 132 -6.73 -13.56 -13.90
CA MET A 132 -6.08 -13.95 -12.64
C MET A 132 -6.84 -15.04 -11.88
N GLN A 133 -8.17 -14.97 -11.86
CA GLN A 133 -9.01 -16.00 -11.23
C GLN A 133 -8.75 -17.39 -11.83
N ARG A 134 -8.66 -17.46 -13.17
CA ARG A 134 -8.40 -18.72 -13.88
C ARG A 134 -6.99 -19.25 -13.60
N GLU A 135 -5.99 -18.38 -13.61
CA GLU A 135 -4.60 -18.75 -13.35
C GLU A 135 -4.35 -19.23 -11.93
N LEU A 136 -4.92 -18.54 -10.95
CA LEU A 136 -4.78 -18.90 -9.53
C LEU A 136 -5.75 -20.01 -9.10
N HIS A 137 -6.57 -20.52 -10.02
CA HIS A 137 -7.60 -21.52 -9.74
C HIS A 137 -8.54 -21.12 -8.59
N MET A 138 -8.95 -19.86 -8.56
CA MET A 138 -9.81 -19.30 -7.51
C MET A 138 -11.21 -18.98 -8.03
N SER A 139 -12.22 -19.21 -7.19
CA SER A 139 -13.56 -18.66 -7.44
C SER A 139 -13.54 -17.13 -7.28
N GLU A 140 -14.49 -16.44 -7.92
CA GLU A 140 -14.63 -14.98 -7.83
C GLU A 140 -14.62 -14.47 -6.39
N GLY A 141 -15.41 -15.09 -5.50
CA GLY A 141 -15.48 -14.70 -4.09
C GLY A 141 -14.17 -14.93 -3.32
N THR A 142 -13.42 -15.99 -3.66
CA THR A 142 -12.12 -16.27 -3.04
C THR A 142 -11.07 -15.29 -3.53
N TYR A 143 -11.03 -15.05 -4.84
CA TYR A 143 -10.16 -14.06 -5.45
C TYR A 143 -10.42 -12.65 -4.92
N GLY A 144 -11.68 -12.23 -4.84
CA GLY A 144 -12.06 -10.92 -4.32
C GLY A 144 -11.59 -10.70 -2.88
N ARG A 145 -11.76 -11.70 -2.00
CA ARG A 145 -11.20 -11.64 -0.63
C ARG A 145 -9.68 -11.62 -0.63
N ARG A 146 -9.03 -12.48 -1.42
CA ARG A 146 -7.57 -12.56 -1.51
C ARG A 146 -6.95 -11.25 -2.03
N LYS A 147 -7.60 -10.60 -2.99
CA LYS A 147 -7.22 -9.30 -3.53
C LYS A 147 -7.35 -8.19 -2.49
N LYS A 148 -8.44 -8.16 -1.72
CA LYS A 148 -8.59 -7.22 -0.59
C LYS A 148 -7.49 -7.42 0.45
N ASP A 149 -7.23 -8.67 0.84
CA ASP A 149 -6.16 -9.01 1.78
C ASP A 149 -4.79 -8.57 1.25
N ALA A 150 -4.52 -8.77 -0.03
CA ALA A 150 -3.29 -8.35 -0.67
C ALA A 150 -3.09 -6.83 -0.57
N ILE A 151 -4.12 -6.05 -0.90
CA ILE A 151 -4.09 -4.57 -0.82
C ILE A 151 -3.90 -4.10 0.62
N ALA A 152 -4.65 -4.67 1.58
CA ALA A 152 -4.55 -4.30 2.99
C ALA A 152 -3.15 -4.58 3.55
N LEU A 153 -2.62 -5.78 3.31
CA LEU A 153 -1.30 -6.18 3.79
C LEU A 153 -0.20 -5.31 3.18
N TYR A 154 -0.28 -5.05 1.87
CA TYR A 154 0.65 -4.18 1.18
C TYR A 154 0.65 -2.76 1.77
N GLY A 155 -0.54 -2.19 1.99
CA GLY A 155 -0.72 -0.91 2.67
C GLY A 155 -0.13 -0.85 4.08
N ALA A 156 -0.44 -1.87 4.89
CA ALA A 156 0.07 -1.99 6.25
C ALA A 156 1.61 -2.06 6.27
N LEU A 157 2.22 -2.76 5.30
CA LEU A 157 3.68 -2.83 5.15
C LEU A 157 4.29 -1.50 4.71
N ILE A 158 3.63 -0.74 3.82
CA ILE A 158 4.05 0.64 3.51
C ILE A 158 4.01 1.49 4.78
N TYR A 159 2.97 1.36 5.60
CA TYR A 159 2.78 2.15 6.81
C TYR A 159 3.81 1.82 7.88
N GLU A 160 4.07 0.53 8.13
CA GLU A 160 5.14 0.09 9.03
C GLU A 160 6.52 0.62 8.57
N TYR A 161 6.82 0.54 7.27
CA TYR A 161 8.04 1.10 6.71
C TYR A 161 8.11 2.62 6.90
N ALA A 162 7.00 3.31 6.67
CA ALA A 162 6.90 4.75 6.86
C ALA A 162 7.19 5.13 8.32
N LEU A 163 6.49 4.53 9.29
CA LEU A 163 6.73 4.79 10.72
C LEU A 163 8.18 4.55 11.14
N LYS A 164 8.80 3.46 10.64
CA LYS A 164 10.20 3.17 10.95
C LYS A 164 11.14 4.25 10.42
N ARG A 165 11.01 4.61 9.14
CA ARG A 165 11.86 5.63 8.51
C ARG A 165 11.64 7.02 9.11
N GLU A 166 10.41 7.34 9.51
CA GLU A 166 10.09 8.59 10.17
C GLU A 166 10.89 8.77 11.46
N LYS A 167 10.90 7.73 12.29
CA LYS A 167 11.67 7.71 13.55
C LYS A 167 13.17 7.83 13.31
N GLU A 168 13.68 7.12 12.30
CA GLU A 168 15.10 7.18 11.92
C GLU A 168 15.50 8.59 11.44
N ASP A 169 14.66 9.22 10.63
CA ASP A 169 14.94 10.55 10.09
C ASP A 169 14.82 11.64 11.17
N ILE A 170 13.86 11.52 12.12
CA ILE A 170 13.78 12.39 13.32
C ILE A 170 15.03 12.22 14.19
N ALA A 171 15.44 10.97 14.49
CA ALA A 171 16.62 10.69 15.31
C ALA A 171 17.91 11.19 14.67
N ALA A 172 17.97 11.26 13.35
CA ALA A 172 19.08 11.82 12.58
C ALA A 172 19.03 13.36 12.47
N GLY A 173 17.98 14.02 12.98
CA GLY A 173 17.79 15.47 12.87
C GLY A 173 17.49 15.95 11.46
N LEU A 174 16.97 15.07 10.58
CA LEU A 174 16.64 15.42 9.19
C LEU A 174 15.27 16.09 9.07
N ILE A 175 14.37 15.83 10.02
CA ILE A 175 13.00 16.34 10.07
C ILE A 175 12.56 16.54 11.52
N ASP A 176 11.63 17.46 11.74
CA ASP A 176 11.08 17.73 13.07
C ASP A 176 10.09 16.64 13.54
N PRO A 177 9.94 16.44 14.86
CA PRO A 177 8.88 15.61 15.42
C PRO A 177 7.49 16.12 14.99
N PRO A 178 6.50 15.23 14.83
CA PRO A 178 5.15 15.67 14.52
C PRO A 178 4.55 16.48 15.67
N ASP A 179 3.76 17.52 15.33
CA ASP A 179 3.10 18.41 16.29
C ASP A 179 2.17 17.72 17.31
N TYR A 180 1.81 16.45 17.07
CA TYR A 180 0.98 15.66 17.98
C TYR A 180 1.78 14.78 18.95
N GLU A 181 3.12 14.82 18.89
CA GLU A 181 4.04 14.19 19.86
C GLU A 181 4.73 15.24 20.76
N LEU A 182 4.43 16.53 20.57
CA LEU A 182 4.81 17.66 21.43
C LEU A 182 3.69 17.96 22.43
#